data_AF-A0A852ZUM2-F1
#
_entry.id   AF-A0A852ZUM2-F1
#
_cell.length_a   1.000
_cell.length_b   1.000
_cell.length_c   1.000
_cell.angle_alpha   90.00
_cell.angle_beta   90.00
_cell.angle_gamma   90.00
#
_symmetry.space_group_name_H-M   'P 1'
#
loop_
_entity.id
_entity.type
_entity.pdbx_description
1 polymer ?
#
loop_
_entity_poly.entity_id
_entity_poly.type
_entity_poly.pdbx_seq_one_letter_code
_entity_poly.pdbx_strand_id
1 'polypeptide(L)'
;MEHREHTIDGLGCPAGPYRIDPLPKALDQMGWEHADDDHPIPQWDPKLYTVQPSEVCGLDSLESLRAWFDGWIDALRDSGFVIGLYEVPTDKARIGKRGQVVMSYLDAERVGTEPWEGE
;
A
#
# COMPACT_ATOMS: atom_id res chain seq x y z
N MET A 1 8.92 15.05 17.21
CA MET A 1 8.89 14.94 15.74
C MET A 1 7.43 14.73 15.39
N GLU A 2 6.78 15.67 14.70
CA GLU A 2 5.37 15.53 14.32
C GLU A 2 5.30 14.57 13.13
N HIS A 3 4.69 13.39 13.32
CA HIS A 3 4.45 12.43 12.24
C HIS A 3 3.34 13.00 11.34
N ARG A 4 3.67 13.31 10.09
CA ARG A 4 2.69 13.73 9.07
C ARG A 4 2.22 12.51 8.31
N GLU A 5 1.01 12.06 8.56
CA GLU A 5 0.38 11.06 7.70
C GLU A 5 0.04 11.68 6.35
N HIS A 6 0.63 11.14 5.29
CA HIS A 6 0.19 11.42 3.93
C HIS A 6 -1.10 10.62 3.65
N THR A 7 -2.23 11.16 4.10
CA THR A 7 -3.57 10.64 3.77
C THR A 7 -4.10 11.29 2.51
N ILE A 8 -4.92 10.56 1.76
CA ILE A 8 -5.60 11.09 0.58
C ILE A 8 -6.79 11.94 1.02
N ASP A 9 -6.85 13.18 0.52
CA ASP A 9 -8.01 14.06 0.39
C ASP A 9 -9.17 13.82 1.39
N GLY A 10 -8.90 14.05 2.68
CA GLY A 10 -9.95 14.10 3.70
C GLY A 10 -10.71 12.78 3.95
N LEU A 11 -10.26 11.65 3.37
CA LEU A 11 -10.84 10.32 3.56
C LEU A 11 -10.18 9.52 4.69
N GLY A 12 -9.04 10.00 5.23
CA GLY A 12 -8.33 9.33 6.33
C GLY A 12 -7.73 7.96 5.97
N CYS A 13 -7.68 7.61 4.67
CA CYS A 13 -7.13 6.35 4.19
C CYS A 13 -5.82 6.61 3.41
N PRO A 14 -4.72 5.90 3.72
CA PRO A 14 -3.45 6.05 3.03
C PRO A 14 -3.55 5.58 1.58
N ALA A 15 -2.74 6.20 0.73
CA ALA A 15 -2.50 5.73 -0.62
C ALA A 15 -1.89 4.33 -0.55
N GLY A 16 -2.64 3.32 -0.96
CA GLY A 16 -2.12 1.96 -1.11
C GLY A 16 -0.85 1.93 -1.97
N PRO A 17 -0.06 0.86 -1.92
CA PRO A 17 1.31 0.83 -2.47
C PRO A 17 1.39 0.99 -4.00
N TYR A 18 0.24 1.01 -4.66
CA TYR A 18 0.07 1.09 -6.11
C TYR A 18 -0.41 2.47 -6.59
N ARG A 19 -0.68 3.42 -5.69
CA ARG A 19 -1.27 4.70 -6.07
C ARG A 19 -0.19 5.76 -6.30
N ILE A 20 -0.17 6.28 -7.51
CA ILE A 20 0.73 7.33 -8.01
C ILE A 20 -0.01 8.68 -7.93
N ASP A 21 -0.35 9.14 -6.73
CA ASP A 21 -0.60 10.58 -6.49
C ASP A 21 0.75 11.21 -6.13
N PRO A 22 1.01 12.51 -6.42
CA PRO A 22 2.36 13.01 -6.61
C PRO A 22 3.25 12.63 -5.41
N LEU A 23 4.09 11.63 -5.65
CA LEU A 23 5.07 11.17 -4.69
C LEU A 23 6.12 12.28 -4.55
N PRO A 24 6.82 12.35 -3.41
CA PRO A 24 8.06 13.10 -3.35
C PRO A 24 8.93 12.71 -4.55
N LYS A 25 9.57 13.69 -5.20
CA LYS A 25 10.41 13.46 -6.39
C LYS A 25 11.44 12.33 -6.21
N ALA A 26 11.90 12.10 -4.99
CA ALA A 26 12.80 11.01 -4.62
C ALA A 26 12.23 9.61 -4.88
N LEU A 27 10.90 9.48 -4.99
CA LEU A 27 10.16 8.24 -5.18
C LEU A 27 9.45 8.18 -6.56
N ASP A 28 9.66 9.15 -7.45
CA ASP A 28 9.02 9.18 -8.78
C ASP A 28 9.32 7.91 -9.60
N GLN A 29 10.50 7.33 -9.41
CA GLN A 29 10.95 6.12 -10.09
C GLN A 29 10.41 4.83 -9.46
N MET A 30 10.05 4.86 -8.17
CA MET A 30 9.54 3.71 -7.43
C MET A 30 8.26 3.12 -8.05
N GLY A 31 7.33 3.99 -8.48
CA GLY A 31 6.10 3.55 -9.12
C GLY A 31 6.30 2.85 -10.46
N TRP A 32 7.38 3.19 -11.18
CA TRP A 32 7.70 2.56 -12.47
C TRP A 32 8.44 1.22 -12.30
N GLU A 33 9.23 1.07 -11.24
CA GLU A 33 9.97 -0.15 -10.95
C GLU A 33 9.07 -1.25 -10.36
N HIS A 34 8.01 -0.90 -9.63
CA HIS A 34 7.05 -1.88 -9.07
C HIS A 34 5.87 -2.19 -10.00
N ALA A 35 6.11 -2.23 -11.31
CA ALA A 35 5.14 -2.62 -12.34
C ALA A 35 5.74 -3.68 -13.27
N ASP A 36 6.33 -4.72 -12.68
CA ASP A 36 6.99 -5.83 -13.37
C ASP A 36 6.45 -7.20 -12.92
N ASP A 37 7.02 -8.28 -13.44
CA ASP A 37 6.58 -9.64 -13.13
C ASP A 37 6.76 -9.99 -11.65
N ASP A 38 7.72 -9.37 -10.96
CA ASP A 38 8.00 -9.59 -9.54
C ASP A 38 7.08 -8.77 -8.62
N HIS A 39 6.67 -7.60 -9.12
CA HIS A 39 5.75 -6.65 -8.51
C HIS A 39 4.51 -6.42 -9.39
N PRO A 40 3.62 -7.43 -9.55
CA PRO A 40 2.47 -7.27 -10.44
C PRO A 40 1.44 -6.33 -9.83
N ILE A 41 0.98 -5.37 -10.63
CA ILE A 41 -0.14 -4.52 -10.23
C ILE A 41 -1.42 -5.37 -10.05
N PRO A 42 -2.37 -4.98 -9.18
CA PRO A 42 -3.59 -5.75 -8.92
C PRO A 42 -4.37 -6.08 -10.19
N GLN A 43 -4.34 -5.20 -11.19
CA GLN A 43 -5.01 -5.38 -12.48
C GLN A 43 -4.49 -6.58 -13.29
N TRP A 44 -3.33 -7.17 -12.94
CA TRP A 44 -2.83 -8.37 -13.60
C TRP A 44 -3.38 -9.66 -12.99
N ASP A 45 -3.98 -9.60 -11.79
CA ASP A 45 -4.67 -10.75 -11.20
C ASP A 45 -6.16 -10.73 -11.54
N PRO A 46 -6.73 -11.77 -12.18
CA PRO A 46 -8.15 -11.84 -12.47
C PRO A 46 -9.07 -11.70 -11.24
N LYS A 47 -8.58 -12.04 -10.03
CA LYS A 47 -9.32 -11.84 -8.78
C LYS A 47 -9.41 -10.37 -8.36
N LEU A 48 -8.47 -9.54 -8.80
CA LEU A 48 -8.29 -8.15 -8.41
C LEU A 48 -8.50 -7.14 -9.57
N TYR A 49 -8.76 -7.64 -10.79
CA TYR A 49 -8.87 -6.88 -12.05
C TYR A 49 -9.77 -5.63 -11.98
N THR A 50 -10.74 -5.62 -11.06
CA THR A 50 -11.62 -4.48 -10.82
C THR A 50 -11.41 -3.94 -9.41
N VAL A 51 -11.01 -2.68 -9.28
CA VAL A 51 -10.95 -1.93 -8.01
C VAL A 51 -12.04 -0.87 -8.03
N GLN A 52 -12.97 -0.95 -7.08
CA GLN A 52 -14.08 -0.03 -6.92
C GLN A 52 -13.62 1.29 -6.30
N PRO A 53 -14.38 2.40 -6.46
CA PRO A 53 -14.05 3.68 -5.83
C PRO A 53 -13.96 3.63 -4.30
N SER A 54 -14.62 2.65 -3.67
CA SER A 54 -14.61 2.43 -2.22
C SER A 54 -13.50 1.47 -1.77
N GLU A 55 -12.64 1.01 -2.67
CA GLU A 55 -11.60 0.04 -2.37
C GLU A 55 -10.20 0.66 -2.41
N VAL A 56 -9.34 0.16 -1.53
CA VAL A 56 -7.92 0.46 -1.48
C VAL A 56 -7.12 -0.83 -1.67
N CYS A 57 -5.88 -0.66 -2.10
CA CYS A 57 -4.96 -1.77 -2.28
C CYS A 57 -3.98 -1.84 -1.11
N GLY A 58 -3.55 -3.04 -0.77
CA GLY A 58 -2.57 -3.33 0.28
C GLY A 58 -1.88 -4.65 0.00
N LEU A 59 -1.11 -5.12 0.97
CA LEU A 59 -0.42 -6.41 0.98
C LEU A 59 -0.92 -7.20 2.20
N ASP A 60 -0.96 -8.52 2.10
CA ASP A 60 -1.53 -9.41 3.12
C ASP A 60 -0.68 -9.59 4.38
N SER A 61 0.57 -9.13 4.34
CA SER A 61 1.47 -9.15 5.48
C SER A 61 2.50 -8.02 5.41
N LEU A 62 3.10 -7.70 6.56
CA LEU A 62 4.22 -6.77 6.66
C LEU A 62 5.45 -7.27 5.88
N GLU A 63 5.69 -8.59 5.87
CA GLU A 63 6.78 -9.20 5.10
C GLU A 63 6.58 -9.00 3.60
N SER A 64 5.37 -9.27 3.10
CA SER A 64 5.00 -9.03 1.70
C SER A 64 5.18 -7.55 1.34
N LEU A 65 4.78 -6.62 2.22
CA LEU A 65 4.94 -5.18 2.02
C LEU A 65 6.42 -4.77 1.99
N ARG A 66 7.25 -5.30 2.89
CA ARG A 66 8.69 -5.04 2.92
C ARG A 66 9.39 -5.56 1.69
N ALA A 67 9.06 -6.78 1.26
CA ALA A 67 9.58 -7.35 0.02
C ALA A 67 9.16 -6.51 -1.20
N TRP A 68 7.93 -5.99 -1.20
CA TRP A 68 7.42 -5.14 -2.28
C TRP A 68 8.20 -3.82 -2.42
N PHE A 69 8.71 -3.27 -1.32
CA PHE A 69 9.49 -2.01 -1.34
C PHE A 69 10.97 -2.25 -1.06
N ASP A 70 11.47 -3.46 -1.31
CA ASP A 70 12.89 -3.73 -1.17
C ASP A 70 13.71 -2.78 -2.05
N GLY A 71 14.82 -2.27 -1.51
CA GLY A 71 15.60 -1.21 -2.14
C GLY A 71 15.04 0.22 -2.03
N TRP A 72 13.80 0.42 -1.56
CA TRP A 72 13.17 1.74 -1.39
C TRP A 72 12.96 2.14 0.09
N ILE A 73 13.25 1.25 1.02
CA ILE A 73 13.03 1.42 2.47
C ILE A 73 13.58 2.75 3.00
N ASP A 74 14.85 3.05 2.70
CA ASP A 74 15.50 4.28 3.17
C ASP A 74 14.83 5.54 2.60
N ALA A 75 14.49 5.53 1.32
CA ALA A 75 13.84 6.65 0.66
C ALA A 75 12.41 6.89 1.21
N LEU A 76 11.68 5.82 1.52
CA LEU A 76 10.36 5.85 2.17
C LEU A 76 10.46 6.42 3.59
N ARG A 77 11.42 5.92 4.38
CA ARG A 77 11.69 6.42 5.73
C ARG A 77 12.06 7.90 5.74
N ASP A 78 13.00 8.30 4.90
CA ASP A 78 13.50 9.68 4.83
C ASP A 78 12.41 10.65 4.31
N SER A 79 11.45 10.13 3.55
CA SER A 79 10.26 10.86 3.09
C SER A 79 9.12 10.90 4.11
N GLY A 80 9.28 10.26 5.29
CA GLY A 80 8.29 10.27 6.36
C GLY A 80 7.09 9.35 6.14
N PHE A 81 7.22 8.34 5.26
CA PHE A 81 6.15 7.35 5.06
C PHE A 81 5.96 6.48 6.30
N VAL A 82 4.72 6.06 6.50
CA VAL A 82 4.32 5.13 7.56
C VAL A 82 3.54 3.97 6.97
N ILE A 83 3.59 2.84 7.64
CA ILE A 83 2.84 1.63 7.34
C ILE A 83 1.53 1.69 8.13
N GLY A 84 0.39 1.58 7.44
CA GLY A 84 -0.92 1.45 8.07
C GLY A 84 -1.32 -0.02 8.20
N LEU A 85 -1.69 -0.46 9.40
CA LEU A 85 -2.17 -1.81 9.65
C LEU A 85 -3.69 -1.80 9.76
N TYR A 86 -4.34 -2.71 9.04
CA TYR A 86 -5.79 -2.79 8.95
C TYR A 86 -6.28 -4.21 9.21
N GLU A 87 -7.36 -4.33 9.99
CA GLU A 87 -8.18 -5.53 10.05
C GLU A 87 -9.38 -5.36 9.13
N VAL A 88 -9.65 -6.38 8.32
CA VAL A 88 -10.77 -6.37 7.36
C VAL A 88 -11.45 -7.74 7.41
N PRO A 89 -12.80 -7.78 7.43
CA PRO A 89 -13.52 -9.04 7.26
C PRO A 89 -13.11 -9.75 5.96
N THR A 90 -12.86 -11.06 6.02
CA THR A 90 -12.33 -11.82 4.88
C THR A 90 -13.23 -11.78 3.65
N ASP A 91 -14.55 -11.63 3.82
CA ASP A 91 -15.53 -11.48 2.73
C ASP A 91 -15.53 -10.08 2.09
N LYS A 92 -14.84 -9.11 2.71
CA LYS A 92 -14.64 -7.74 2.23
C LYS A 92 -13.24 -7.48 1.68
N ALA A 93 -12.40 -8.51 1.66
CA ALA A 93 -11.06 -8.47 1.09
C ALA A 93 -10.93 -9.50 -0.04
N ARG A 94 -10.25 -9.10 -1.12
CA ARG A 94 -9.86 -9.99 -2.21
C ARG A 94 -8.35 -10.10 -2.21
N ILE A 95 -7.85 -11.33 -2.16
CA ILE A 95 -6.41 -11.62 -2.11
C ILE A 95 -5.99 -12.24 -3.45
N GLY A 96 -5.02 -11.59 -4.08
CA GLY A 96 -4.36 -12.03 -5.30
C GLY A 96 -3.33 -13.13 -5.04
N LYS A 97 -2.74 -13.65 -6.11
CA LYS A 97 -1.80 -14.78 -6.04
C LYS A 97 -0.47 -14.43 -5.36
N ARG A 98 -0.08 -13.14 -5.33
CA ARG A 98 1.18 -12.69 -4.72
C ARG A 98 0.97 -11.84 -3.46
N GLY A 99 -0.10 -12.12 -2.73
CA GLY A 99 -0.39 -11.40 -1.48
C GLY A 99 -0.90 -9.96 -1.68
N GLN A 100 -1.16 -9.51 -2.92
CA GLN A 100 -1.87 -8.25 -3.12
C GLN A 100 -3.29 -8.35 -2.57
N VAL A 101 -3.72 -7.33 -1.85
CA VAL A 101 -5.05 -7.25 -1.27
C VAL A 101 -5.78 -6.06 -1.86
N VAL A 102 -7.02 -6.26 -2.27
CA VAL A 102 -7.99 -5.19 -2.53
C VAL A 102 -9.06 -5.28 -1.46
N MET A 103 -9.28 -4.19 -0.72
CA MET A 103 -10.19 -4.16 0.42
C MET A 103 -11.04 -2.89 0.42
N SER A 104 -12.29 -3.00 0.88
CA SER A 104 -13.16 -1.84 1.10
C SER A 104 -12.64 -1.00 2.25
N TYR A 105 -12.34 0.29 2.04
CA TYR A 105 -11.92 1.17 3.14
C TYR A 105 -13.06 1.51 4.10
N LEU A 106 -14.31 1.28 3.70
CA LEU A 106 -15.49 1.48 4.55
C LEU A 106 -15.64 0.35 5.58
N ASP A 107 -15.08 -0.82 5.28
CA ASP A 107 -15.14 -2.02 6.13
C ASP A 107 -13.80 -2.32 6.81
N ALA A 108 -12.77 -1.48 6.58
CA ALA A 108 -11.45 -1.66 7.14
C ALA A 108 -11.31 -0.89 8.47
N GLU A 109 -10.91 -1.59 9.52
CA GLU A 109 -10.57 -0.98 10.80
C GLU A 109 -9.06 -0.81 10.88
N ARG A 110 -8.60 0.43 11.08
CA ARG A 110 -7.17 0.67 11.31
C ARG A 110 -6.80 0.23 12.72
N VAL A 111 -5.91 -0.74 12.83
CA VAL A 111 -5.45 -1.29 14.11
C VAL A 111 -4.07 -0.77 14.52
N GLY A 112 -3.34 -0.14 13.59
CA GLY A 112 -2.02 0.38 13.91
C GLY A 112 -1.38 1.26 12.85
N THR A 113 -0.24 1.81 13.25
CA THR A 113 0.68 2.57 12.40
C THR A 113 2.09 2.21 12.81
N GLU A 114 2.93 1.85 11.85
CA GLU A 114 4.34 1.57 12.10
C GLU A 114 5.20 2.50 11.23
N PRO A 115 6.30 3.04 11.76
CA PRO A 115 7.30 3.71 10.91
C PRO A 115 7.94 2.69 9.96
N TRP A 116 8.42 3.17 8.81
CA TRP A 116 9.36 2.41 7.98
C TRP A 116 10.71 2.34 8.70
N GLU A 117 10.88 1.38 9.59
CA GLU A 117 12.19 1.07 10.20
C GLU A 117 12.89 0.02 9.33
N GLY A 118 14.10 0.35 8.86
CA GLY A 118 15.01 -0.63 8.28
C GLY A 118 15.64 -1.45 9.40
N GLU A 119 15.74 -2.76 9.21
CA GLU A 119 16.51 -3.64 10.11
C GLU A 119 18.00 -3.28 10.13
#